data_AF-A0A813H2X4-F1
#
_entry.id   AF-A0A813H2X4-F1
#
_cell.length_a   1.000
_cell.length_b   1.000
_cell.length_c   1.000
_cell.angle_alpha   90.00
_cell.angle_beta   90.00
_cell.angle_gamma   90.00
#
_symmetry.space_group_name_H-M   'P 1'
#
loop_
_entity.id
_entity.type
_entity.pdbx_description
1 polymer ?
#
loop_
_entity_poly.entity_id
_entity_poly.type
_entity_poly.pdbx_seq_one_letter_code
_entity_poly.pdbx_strand_id
1 'polypeptide(L)'
;VLEKLELISSEDGGATVLSDVLKETPKNLTEPCLTALELMKFGQLSGEPFDCAQPDRPFPKEVRYPIAPVAPKVKSMFILCRVMSLVPMRLKNVMWDADVDFDLAAFHALVRCLKRTLRQLVEAALANVLLKDLTRTKLLPRGFMCASPIRDSYPNTPSVLPTFMLPRACMGIVVKYFLDYKGDAASFKDDVQKKFLCCIQPIEDLKTAFFFWQDLRRCVEAIAEPLGAQELCEDMRNASQLLDAQKARLGFA
;
A
#
# COMPACT_ATOMS: atom_id res chain seq x y z
N VAL A 1 -12.96 -17.54 4.46
CA VAL A 1 -12.19 -16.30 4.16
C VAL A 1 -10.75 -16.64 3.84
N LEU A 2 -9.98 -17.19 4.78
CA LEU A 2 -8.57 -17.52 4.56
C LEU A 2 -8.33 -18.47 3.39
N GLU A 3 -9.15 -19.51 3.23
CA GLU A 3 -9.12 -20.40 2.06
C GLU A 3 -9.41 -19.67 0.74
N LYS A 4 -10.38 -18.74 0.74
CA LYS A 4 -10.72 -17.94 -0.45
C LYS A 4 -9.68 -16.88 -0.80
N LEU A 5 -8.82 -16.51 0.15
CA LEU A 5 -7.64 -15.68 -0.06
C LEU A 5 -6.40 -16.55 -0.32
N GLU A 6 -6.56 -17.88 -0.40
CA GLU A 6 -5.48 -18.85 -0.60
C GLU A 6 -4.38 -18.72 0.47
N LEU A 7 -4.75 -18.30 1.69
CA LEU A 7 -3.86 -18.29 2.86
C LEU A 7 -3.84 -19.65 3.55
N ILE A 8 -4.90 -20.43 3.36
CA ILE A 8 -5.00 -21.80 3.85
C ILE A 8 -5.38 -22.69 2.67
N SER A 9 -4.72 -23.84 2.57
CA SER A 9 -4.98 -24.86 1.56
C SER A 9 -6.38 -25.47 1.76
N SER A 10 -7.11 -25.59 0.65
CA SER A 10 -8.44 -26.21 0.65
C SER A 10 -8.40 -27.74 0.81
N GLU A 11 -7.24 -28.37 0.60
CA GLU A 11 -7.10 -29.83 0.62
C GLU A 11 -6.84 -30.37 2.02
N ASP A 12 -5.97 -29.72 2.79
CA ASP A 12 -5.48 -30.19 4.08
C ASP A 12 -5.66 -29.17 5.22
N GLY A 13 -6.12 -27.96 4.91
CA GLY A 13 -6.22 -26.87 5.90
C GLY A 13 -4.86 -26.34 6.37
N GLY A 14 -3.77 -26.70 5.67
CA GLY A 14 -2.41 -26.23 5.96
C GLY A 14 -2.19 -24.78 5.54
N ALA A 15 -1.18 -24.12 6.12
CA ALA A 15 -0.76 -22.79 5.69
C ALA A 15 -0.18 -22.85 4.28
N THR A 16 -0.54 -21.89 3.43
CA THR A 16 0.08 -21.75 2.10
C THR A 16 1.35 -20.91 2.17
N VAL A 17 2.12 -20.88 1.08
CA VAL A 17 3.30 -20.01 0.94
C VAL A 17 2.94 -18.54 1.21
N LEU A 18 1.75 -18.06 0.80
CA LEU A 18 1.29 -16.70 1.11
C LEU A 18 1.09 -16.46 2.61
N SER A 19 0.55 -17.45 3.32
CA SER A 19 0.41 -17.35 4.78
C SER A 19 1.77 -17.37 5.47
N ASP A 20 2.70 -18.20 5.01
CA ASP A 20 4.04 -18.29 5.60
C ASP A 20 4.82 -16.98 5.47
N VAL A 21 4.80 -16.34 4.29
CA VAL A 21 5.51 -15.06 4.10
C VAL A 21 4.88 -13.91 4.91
N LEU A 22 3.56 -13.90 5.04
CA LEU A 22 2.81 -12.90 5.82
C LEU A 22 2.96 -13.09 7.34
N LYS A 23 3.23 -14.31 7.79
CA LYS A 23 3.46 -14.61 9.23
C LYS A 23 4.72 -13.92 9.76
N GLU A 24 5.71 -13.74 8.90
CA GLU A 24 6.97 -13.04 9.23
C GLU A 24 6.84 -11.51 9.13
N THR A 25 5.80 -11.00 8.46
CA THR A 25 5.56 -9.57 8.31
C THR A 25 5.19 -8.93 9.67
N PRO A 26 5.78 -7.78 10.04
CA PRO A 26 5.40 -7.03 11.24
C PRO A 26 3.89 -6.75 11.28
N LYS A 27 3.28 -6.87 12.46
CA LYS A 27 1.80 -6.77 12.63
C LYS A 27 1.19 -5.50 12.05
N ASN A 28 1.89 -4.37 12.12
CA ASN A 28 1.44 -3.09 11.58
C ASN A 28 1.55 -2.99 10.05
N LEU A 29 2.23 -3.93 9.40
CA LEU A 29 2.41 -4.01 7.95
C LEU A 29 1.65 -5.16 7.31
N THR A 30 1.08 -6.08 8.09
CA THR A 30 0.36 -7.25 7.57
C THR A 30 -0.80 -6.88 6.65
N GLU A 31 -1.62 -5.88 7.02
CA GLU A 31 -2.73 -5.41 6.16
C GLU A 31 -2.25 -4.77 4.84
N PRO A 32 -1.30 -3.81 4.85
CA PRO A 32 -0.69 -3.31 3.62
C PRO A 32 -0.05 -4.41 2.76
N CYS A 33 0.65 -5.36 3.37
CA CYS A 33 1.32 -6.45 2.67
C CYS A 33 0.29 -7.38 2.01
N LEU A 34 -0.73 -7.82 2.75
CA LEU A 34 -1.84 -8.60 2.20
C LEU A 34 -2.53 -7.85 1.06
N THR A 35 -2.77 -6.55 1.21
CA THR A 35 -3.38 -5.73 0.14
C THR A 35 -2.51 -5.73 -1.12
N ALA A 36 -1.20 -5.60 -0.99
CA ALA A 36 -0.27 -5.63 -2.12
C ALA A 36 -0.23 -7.00 -2.80
N LEU A 37 -0.15 -8.08 -2.03
CA LEU A 37 -0.16 -9.44 -2.57
C LEU A 37 -1.46 -9.78 -3.30
N GLU A 38 -2.60 -9.32 -2.80
CA GLU A 38 -3.88 -9.47 -3.50
C GLU A 38 -3.92 -8.64 -4.78
N LEU A 39 -3.41 -7.40 -4.79
CA LEU A 39 -3.28 -6.61 -6.03
C LEU A 39 -2.37 -7.28 -7.06
N MET A 40 -1.30 -7.93 -6.62
CA MET A 40 -0.41 -8.72 -7.48
C MET A 40 -1.18 -9.85 -8.17
N LYS A 41 -2.02 -10.61 -7.43
CA LYS A 41 -2.84 -11.69 -8.02
C LYS A 41 -3.75 -11.20 -9.16
N PHE A 42 -4.24 -9.97 -9.06
CA PHE A 42 -5.06 -9.34 -10.10
C PHE A 42 -4.26 -8.62 -11.20
N GLY A 43 -2.93 -8.70 -11.17
CA GLY A 43 -2.05 -7.97 -12.10
C GLY A 43 -2.09 -6.45 -11.95
N GLN A 44 -2.62 -5.95 -10.83
CA GLN A 44 -2.79 -4.51 -10.56
C GLN A 44 -1.64 -3.90 -9.76
N LEU A 45 -0.69 -4.74 -9.30
CA LEU A 45 0.56 -4.30 -8.72
C LEU A 45 1.69 -4.41 -9.74
N SER A 46 1.77 -3.44 -10.65
CA SER A 46 2.83 -3.34 -11.65
C SER A 46 3.39 -1.93 -11.73
N GLY A 47 4.51 -1.76 -12.44
CA GLY A 47 5.01 -0.44 -12.82
C GLY A 47 4.45 0.08 -14.15
N GLU A 48 3.56 -0.67 -14.81
CA GLU A 48 2.99 -0.26 -16.09
C GLU A 48 1.93 0.85 -15.89
N PRO A 49 1.84 1.82 -16.82
CA PRO A 49 0.73 2.77 -16.84
C PRO A 49 -0.62 2.03 -16.98
N PHE A 50 -1.67 2.58 -16.39
CA PHE A 50 -3.02 2.10 -16.59
C PHE A 50 -3.50 2.34 -18.02
N ASP A 51 -4.22 1.38 -18.57
CA ASP A 51 -4.92 1.54 -19.84
C ASP A 51 -6.17 2.41 -19.69
N CYS A 52 -6.56 3.02 -20.80
CA CYS A 52 -7.87 3.64 -20.89
C CYS A 52 -8.95 2.56 -20.75
N ALA A 53 -10.02 2.86 -20.02
CA ALA A 53 -11.10 1.89 -19.79
C ALA A 53 -11.73 1.36 -21.09
N GLN A 54 -11.71 2.17 -22.16
CA GLN A 54 -12.16 1.78 -23.49
C GLN A 54 -11.26 2.44 -24.56
N PRO A 55 -10.93 1.77 -25.69
CA PRO A 55 -10.10 2.33 -26.74
C PRO A 55 -10.67 3.62 -27.38
N ASP A 56 -11.99 3.74 -27.43
CA ASP A 56 -12.72 4.90 -27.95
C ASP A 56 -12.86 6.05 -26.93
N ARG A 57 -12.43 5.83 -25.68
CA ARG A 57 -12.49 6.82 -24.59
C ARG A 57 -11.10 7.01 -23.98
N PRO A 58 -10.20 7.72 -24.68
CA PRO A 58 -8.88 8.02 -24.14
C PRO A 58 -8.98 8.90 -22.90
N PHE A 59 -7.92 8.92 -22.09
CA PHE A 59 -7.81 9.89 -21.01
C PHE A 59 -7.88 11.34 -21.54
N PRO A 60 -8.43 12.29 -20.77
CA PRO A 60 -8.42 13.70 -21.15
C PRO A 60 -6.98 14.17 -21.43
N LYS A 61 -6.80 14.95 -22.50
CA LYS A 61 -5.47 15.36 -23.00
C LYS A 61 -4.67 16.16 -21.96
N GLU A 62 -5.38 16.81 -21.05
CA GLU A 62 -4.85 17.63 -19.96
C GLU A 62 -4.12 16.78 -18.90
N VAL A 63 -4.48 15.50 -18.75
CA VAL A 63 -3.89 14.60 -17.75
C VAL A 63 -2.46 14.20 -18.12
N ARG A 64 -2.10 14.22 -19.42
CA ARG A 64 -0.76 13.84 -19.93
C ARG A 64 -0.22 12.54 -19.32
N TYR A 65 -1.07 11.54 -19.19
CA TYR A 65 -0.70 10.25 -18.61
C TYR A 65 0.17 9.42 -19.58
N PRO A 66 1.25 8.77 -19.12
CA PRO A 66 2.10 7.94 -19.99
C PRO A 66 1.32 6.76 -20.60
N ILE A 67 1.75 6.33 -21.79
CA ILE A 67 1.22 5.15 -22.49
C ILE A 67 2.34 4.11 -22.56
N ALA A 68 2.00 2.84 -22.32
CA ALA A 68 2.96 1.75 -22.40
C ALA A 68 3.46 1.54 -23.86
N PRO A 69 4.71 1.07 -24.06
CA PRO A 69 5.73 0.82 -23.04
C PRO A 69 6.39 2.11 -22.55
N VAL A 70 6.75 2.16 -21.26
CA VAL A 70 7.47 3.31 -20.65
C VAL A 70 8.93 2.97 -20.36
N ALA A 71 9.76 4.01 -20.20
CA ALA A 71 11.15 3.82 -19.84
C ALA A 71 11.29 3.11 -18.48
N PRO A 72 12.31 2.25 -18.26
CA PRO A 72 12.48 1.49 -17.03
C PRO A 72 12.44 2.34 -15.75
N LYS A 73 13.02 3.55 -15.79
CA LYS A 73 12.97 4.49 -14.68
C LYS A 73 11.54 4.89 -14.31
N VAL A 74 10.68 5.12 -15.29
CA VAL A 74 9.26 5.49 -15.07
C VAL A 74 8.52 4.31 -14.45
N LYS A 75 8.75 3.09 -14.97
CA LYS A 75 8.19 1.84 -14.43
C LYS A 75 8.57 1.66 -12.96
N SER A 76 9.85 1.83 -12.62
CA SER A 76 10.37 1.80 -11.26
C SER A 76 9.73 2.86 -10.34
N MET A 77 9.53 4.08 -10.84
CA MET A 77 8.88 5.14 -10.06
C MET A 77 7.42 4.80 -9.75
N PHE A 78 6.66 4.30 -10.73
CA PHE A 78 5.26 3.93 -10.53
C PHE A 78 5.11 2.84 -9.47
N ILE A 79 5.87 1.75 -9.57
CA ILE A 79 5.77 0.67 -8.58
C ILE A 79 6.18 1.12 -7.18
N LEU A 80 7.23 1.95 -7.04
CA LEU A 80 7.62 2.51 -5.73
C LEU A 80 6.52 3.37 -5.13
N CYS A 81 5.96 4.30 -5.91
CA CYS A 81 4.94 5.21 -5.44
C CYS A 81 3.66 4.48 -5.06
N ARG A 82 3.22 3.52 -5.90
CA ARG A 82 2.02 2.69 -5.67
C ARG A 82 2.16 1.78 -4.45
N VAL A 83 3.28 1.07 -4.32
CA VAL A 83 3.51 0.19 -3.16
C VAL A 83 3.57 1.01 -1.88
N MET A 84 4.46 2.02 -1.83
CA MET A 84 4.67 2.78 -0.61
C MET A 84 3.43 3.62 -0.23
N SER A 85 2.52 3.91 -1.15
CA SER A 85 1.26 4.59 -0.83
C SER A 85 0.27 3.74 -0.03
N LEU A 86 0.51 2.43 0.13
CA LEU A 86 -0.34 1.54 0.92
C LEU A 86 -0.17 1.74 2.44
N VAL A 87 0.91 2.36 2.89
CA VAL A 87 1.13 2.72 4.29
C VAL A 87 0.65 4.15 4.59
N PRO A 88 0.10 4.40 5.78
CA PRO A 88 -0.42 5.71 6.14
C PRO A 88 0.70 6.73 6.40
N MET A 89 0.36 8.02 6.23
CA MET A 89 1.14 9.14 6.78
C MET A 89 0.41 9.77 7.97
N ARG A 90 1.17 10.36 8.88
CA ARG A 90 0.64 11.15 9.99
C ARG A 90 0.35 12.56 9.48
N LEU A 91 -0.94 12.91 9.46
CA LEU A 91 -1.44 14.17 8.93
C LEU A 91 -2.11 15.00 10.02
N LYS A 92 -1.88 16.31 9.98
CA LYS A 92 -2.65 17.31 10.72
C LYS A 92 -4.09 17.32 10.19
N ASN A 93 -5.02 17.77 11.02
CA ASN A 93 -6.41 17.97 10.59
C ASN A 93 -6.59 19.28 9.80
N VAL A 94 -5.86 19.39 8.69
CA VAL A 94 -5.91 20.52 7.74
C VAL A 94 -6.05 19.97 6.32
N MET A 95 -6.49 20.80 5.38
CA MET A 95 -6.67 20.39 4.00
C MET A 95 -5.32 20.01 3.36
N TRP A 96 -5.32 18.92 2.58
CA TRP A 96 -4.17 18.53 1.78
C TRP A 96 -4.10 19.47 0.56
N ASP A 97 -2.96 20.12 0.40
CA ASP A 97 -2.71 21.12 -0.65
C ASP A 97 -1.47 20.72 -1.46
N ALA A 98 -1.58 19.60 -2.19
CA ALA A 98 -0.60 19.20 -3.19
C ALA A 98 -1.33 18.74 -4.45
N ASP A 99 -0.61 18.77 -5.57
CA ASP A 99 -1.16 18.41 -6.87
C ASP A 99 -1.71 16.99 -6.89
N VAL A 100 -2.79 16.81 -7.64
CA VAL A 100 -3.40 15.49 -7.84
C VAL A 100 -2.51 14.67 -8.76
N ASP A 101 -1.97 13.57 -8.24
CA ASP A 101 -1.29 12.58 -9.05
C ASP A 101 -2.31 11.57 -9.61
N PHE A 102 -2.50 11.59 -10.93
CA PHE A 102 -3.50 10.76 -11.60
C PHE A 102 -3.22 9.25 -11.44
N ASP A 103 -1.94 8.85 -11.50
CA ASP A 103 -1.54 7.45 -11.34
C ASP A 103 -1.97 6.92 -9.97
N LEU A 104 -1.60 7.66 -8.93
CA LEU A 104 -1.92 7.30 -7.56
C LEU A 104 -3.43 7.37 -7.31
N ALA A 105 -4.14 8.33 -7.89
CA ALA A 105 -5.59 8.41 -7.77
C ALA A 105 -6.29 7.17 -8.36
N ALA A 106 -5.86 6.73 -9.54
CA ALA A 106 -6.35 5.52 -10.20
C ALA A 106 -6.00 4.25 -9.39
N PHE A 107 -4.74 4.10 -9.00
CA PHE A 107 -4.29 2.99 -8.16
C PHE A 107 -5.08 2.93 -6.85
N HIS A 108 -5.28 4.06 -6.17
CA HIS A 108 -6.07 4.09 -4.94
C HIS A 108 -7.57 3.90 -5.15
N ALA A 109 -8.11 4.04 -6.36
CA ALA A 109 -9.47 3.58 -6.65
C ALA A 109 -9.55 2.04 -6.58
N LEU A 110 -8.55 1.33 -7.12
CA LEU A 110 -8.44 -0.12 -7.05
C LEU A 110 -8.21 -0.59 -5.61
N VAL A 111 -7.28 0.04 -4.88
CA VAL A 111 -7.02 -0.25 -3.46
C VAL A 111 -8.29 -0.07 -2.64
N ARG A 112 -9.06 1.01 -2.87
CA ARG A 112 -10.33 1.24 -2.16
C ARG A 112 -11.36 0.16 -2.45
N CYS A 113 -11.47 -0.26 -3.71
CA CYS A 113 -12.36 -1.34 -4.10
C CYS A 113 -11.99 -2.64 -3.37
N LEU A 114 -10.72 -3.05 -3.47
CA LEU A 114 -10.20 -4.26 -2.84
C LEU A 114 -10.38 -4.24 -1.32
N LYS A 115 -9.91 -3.18 -0.64
CA LYS A 115 -10.04 -3.05 0.82
C LYS A 115 -11.50 -3.07 1.28
N ARG A 116 -12.42 -2.45 0.53
CA ARG A 116 -13.85 -2.49 0.84
C ARG A 116 -14.40 -3.91 0.73
N THR A 117 -14.04 -4.64 -0.31
CA THR A 117 -14.46 -6.03 -0.51
C THR A 117 -13.90 -6.95 0.58
N LEU A 118 -12.61 -6.83 0.90
CA LEU A 118 -11.97 -7.60 1.97
C LEU A 118 -12.62 -7.32 3.33
N ARG A 119 -12.88 -6.05 3.64
CA ARG A 119 -13.61 -5.66 4.85
C ARG A 119 -15.00 -6.27 4.91
N GLN A 120 -15.78 -6.16 3.84
CA GLN A 120 -17.13 -6.74 3.77
C GLN A 120 -17.11 -8.26 3.96
N LEU A 121 -16.12 -8.95 3.38
CA LEU A 121 -15.93 -10.39 3.53
C LEU A 121 -15.60 -10.78 4.97
N VAL A 122 -14.72 -10.03 5.64
CA VAL A 122 -14.38 -10.23 7.06
C VAL A 122 -15.58 -9.95 7.95
N GLU A 123 -16.28 -8.83 7.74
CA GLU A 123 -17.47 -8.45 8.50
C GLU A 123 -18.59 -9.49 8.35
N ALA A 124 -18.85 -9.98 7.13
CA ALA A 124 -19.86 -11.01 6.88
C ALA A 124 -19.50 -12.36 7.52
N ALA A 125 -18.23 -12.77 7.42
CA ALA A 125 -17.76 -14.00 8.05
C ALA A 125 -17.83 -13.93 9.58
N LEU A 126 -17.44 -12.78 10.15
CA LEU A 126 -17.52 -12.55 11.58
C LEU A 126 -18.98 -12.50 12.04
N ALA A 127 -19.87 -11.81 11.31
CA ALA A 127 -21.30 -11.79 11.60
C ALA A 127 -21.88 -13.20 11.63
N ASN A 128 -21.53 -14.06 10.66
CA ASN A 128 -21.96 -15.46 10.65
C ASN A 128 -21.48 -16.24 11.89
N VAL A 129 -20.26 -16.00 12.38
CA VAL A 129 -19.76 -16.63 13.63
C VAL A 129 -20.52 -16.12 14.85
N LEU A 130 -20.76 -14.81 14.93
CA LEU A 130 -21.43 -14.17 16.08
C LEU A 130 -22.93 -14.51 16.12
N LEU A 131 -23.59 -14.63 14.97
CA LEU A 131 -25.00 -15.03 14.90
C LEU A 131 -25.24 -16.47 15.34
N LYS A 132 -24.22 -17.34 15.24
CA LYS A 132 -24.26 -18.71 15.78
C LYS A 132 -24.08 -18.76 17.29
N ASP A 133 -23.40 -17.78 17.88
CA ASP A 133 -23.12 -17.70 19.31
C ASP A 133 -22.90 -16.25 19.74
N LEU A 134 -23.98 -15.59 20.16
CA LEU A 134 -23.97 -14.18 20.56
C LEU A 134 -23.10 -13.93 21.80
N THR A 135 -22.77 -14.95 22.60
CA THR A 135 -21.90 -14.77 23.77
C THR A 135 -20.48 -14.36 23.38
N ARG A 136 -20.06 -14.69 22.15
CA ARG A 136 -18.75 -14.32 21.57
C ARG A 136 -18.63 -12.85 21.24
N THR A 137 -19.72 -12.08 21.23
CA THR A 137 -19.66 -10.61 21.07
C THR A 137 -18.78 -9.94 22.12
N LYS A 138 -18.65 -10.55 23.31
CA LYS A 138 -17.75 -10.11 24.38
C LYS A 138 -16.26 -10.21 24.05
N LEU A 139 -15.90 -11.00 23.02
CA LEU A 139 -14.53 -11.15 22.55
C LEU A 139 -14.13 -10.06 21.55
N LEU A 140 -15.09 -9.25 21.07
CA LEU A 140 -14.79 -8.18 20.13
C LEU A 140 -14.09 -7.01 20.82
N PRO A 141 -13.10 -6.39 20.16
CA PRO A 141 -12.50 -5.15 20.64
C PRO A 141 -13.56 -4.05 20.83
N ARG A 142 -13.40 -3.23 21.87
CA ARG A 142 -14.25 -2.04 22.04
C ARG A 142 -14.09 -1.12 20.83
N GLY A 143 -15.21 -0.66 20.27
CA GLY A 143 -15.21 0.20 19.08
C GLY A 143 -15.00 -0.52 17.75
N PHE A 144 -15.01 -1.86 17.72
CA PHE A 144 -14.82 -2.66 16.51
C PHE A 144 -15.79 -2.32 15.37
N MET A 145 -17.06 -2.03 15.68
CA MET A 145 -18.09 -1.67 14.69
C MET A 145 -18.13 -0.16 14.38
N CYS A 146 -17.28 0.65 15.01
CA CYS A 146 -17.25 2.09 14.76
C CYS A 146 -16.41 2.35 13.52
N ALA A 147 -17.08 2.46 12.36
CA ALA A 147 -16.51 2.96 11.11
C ALA A 147 -15.92 4.38 11.22
N SER A 148 -16.02 5.02 12.39
CA SER A 148 -15.41 6.29 12.72
C SER A 148 -14.53 6.12 13.96
N PRO A 149 -13.21 6.30 13.85
CA PRO A 149 -12.34 6.40 15.03
C PRO A 149 -12.79 7.55 15.92
N ILE A 150 -12.53 7.45 17.22
CA ILE A 150 -12.64 8.59 18.13
C ILE A 150 -11.65 9.65 17.61
N ARG A 151 -12.14 10.87 17.36
CA ARG A 151 -11.41 11.95 16.66
C ARG A 151 -10.01 12.22 17.23
N ASP A 152 -9.82 12.01 18.52
CA ASP A 152 -8.55 12.30 19.22
C ASP A 152 -7.51 11.17 19.13
N SER A 153 -7.84 10.04 18.50
CA SER A 153 -7.00 8.83 18.49
C SER A 153 -6.54 8.39 17.09
N TYR A 154 -6.93 9.09 16.03
CA TYR A 154 -6.49 8.76 14.67
C TYR A 154 -5.17 9.46 14.35
N PRO A 155 -4.09 8.73 13.96
CA PRO A 155 -4.05 7.40 13.33
C PRO A 155 -3.51 6.27 14.23
N ASN A 156 -3.50 6.43 15.56
CA ASN A 156 -2.69 5.62 16.47
C ASN A 156 -3.44 4.52 17.21
N THR A 157 -4.75 4.30 16.97
CA THR A 157 -5.45 3.16 17.58
C THR A 157 -5.09 1.88 16.82
N PRO A 158 -4.34 0.94 17.42
CA PRO A 158 -4.00 -0.31 16.74
C PRO A 158 -5.28 -1.10 16.47
N SER A 159 -5.48 -1.47 15.21
CA SER A 159 -6.56 -2.36 14.81
C SER A 159 -6.28 -3.76 15.36
N VAL A 160 -7.16 -4.29 16.21
CA VAL A 160 -7.00 -5.64 16.77
C VAL A 160 -7.49 -6.72 15.79
N LEU A 161 -8.32 -6.33 14.82
CA LEU A 161 -8.84 -7.18 13.74
C LEU A 161 -8.54 -6.52 12.39
N PRO A 162 -8.49 -7.28 11.28
CA PRO A 162 -8.24 -6.69 9.97
C PRO A 162 -9.41 -5.78 9.59
N THR A 163 -9.21 -4.47 9.64
CA THR A 163 -10.27 -3.47 9.36
C THR A 163 -10.19 -2.93 7.94
N PHE A 164 -9.05 -3.12 7.26
CA PHE A 164 -8.80 -2.64 5.90
C PHE A 164 -9.22 -1.18 5.72
N MET A 165 -8.93 -0.36 6.72
CA MET A 165 -9.27 1.05 6.68
C MET A 165 -8.59 1.72 5.49
N LEU A 166 -9.31 2.63 4.87
CA LEU A 166 -8.82 3.38 3.73
C LEU A 166 -7.83 4.44 4.25
N PRO A 167 -6.51 4.33 3.96
CA PRO A 167 -5.56 5.32 4.41
C PRO A 167 -5.83 6.64 3.69
N ARG A 168 -5.52 7.77 4.35
CA ARG A 168 -5.37 9.04 3.65
C ARG A 168 -4.08 8.95 2.82
N ALA A 169 -4.24 8.47 1.59
CA ALA A 169 -3.14 8.11 0.71
C ALA A 169 -2.42 9.35 0.15
N CYS A 170 -1.37 9.76 0.83
CA CYS A 170 -0.47 10.83 0.37
C CYS A 170 0.99 10.38 0.31
N MET A 171 1.34 9.23 0.91
CA MET A 171 2.70 8.71 0.93
C MET A 171 3.28 8.55 -0.47
N GLY A 172 2.50 8.07 -1.45
CA GLY A 172 2.97 7.95 -2.84
C GLY A 172 3.42 9.28 -3.44
N ILE A 173 2.75 10.39 -3.11
CA ILE A 173 3.11 11.73 -3.59
C ILE A 173 4.42 12.19 -2.94
N VAL A 174 4.59 11.92 -1.64
CA VAL A 174 5.82 12.26 -0.91
C VAL A 174 7.00 11.40 -1.38
N VAL A 175 6.77 10.12 -1.69
CA VAL A 175 7.77 9.22 -2.30
C VAL A 175 8.15 9.71 -3.69
N LYS A 176 7.20 10.11 -4.52
CA LYS A 176 7.49 10.71 -5.83
C LYS A 176 8.35 11.96 -5.70
N TYR A 177 8.00 12.86 -4.77
CA TYR A 177 8.82 14.03 -4.46
C TYR A 177 10.23 13.64 -4.00
N PHE A 178 10.37 12.64 -3.13
CA PHE A 178 11.67 12.11 -2.70
C PHE A 178 12.50 11.60 -3.90
N LEU A 179 11.89 10.83 -4.81
CA LEU A 179 12.57 10.27 -5.98
C LEU A 179 13.00 11.34 -7.00
N ASP A 180 12.18 12.38 -7.17
CA ASP A 180 12.43 13.48 -8.10
C ASP A 180 13.25 14.64 -7.50
N TYR A 181 13.49 14.62 -6.20
CA TYR A 181 14.19 15.71 -5.52
C TYR A 181 15.62 15.86 -6.07
N LYS A 182 15.98 17.08 -6.49
CA LYS A 182 17.30 17.42 -7.07
C LYS A 182 18.14 18.34 -6.19
N GLY A 183 17.58 18.79 -5.06
CA GLY A 183 18.31 19.60 -4.10
C GLY A 183 19.38 18.82 -3.35
N ASP A 184 20.07 19.50 -2.45
CA ASP A 184 21.08 18.92 -1.60
C ASP A 184 20.47 18.11 -0.44
N ALA A 185 21.26 17.17 0.10
CA ALA A 185 20.84 16.29 1.18
C ALA A 185 20.54 17.02 2.49
N ALA A 186 21.25 18.12 2.78
CA ALA A 186 21.09 18.86 4.03
C ALA A 186 19.75 19.61 4.06
N SER A 187 19.30 20.13 2.92
CA SER A 187 18.04 20.86 2.78
C SER A 187 16.81 19.95 2.67
N PHE A 188 16.97 18.68 2.30
CA PHE A 188 15.85 17.79 1.98
C PHE A 188 14.77 17.73 3.06
N LYS A 189 15.19 17.61 4.33
CA LYS A 189 14.27 17.51 5.46
C LYS A 189 13.38 18.75 5.57
N ASP A 190 13.97 19.93 5.44
CA ASP A 190 13.27 21.19 5.54
C ASP A 190 12.38 21.43 4.31
N ASP A 191 12.85 21.06 3.13
CA ASP A 191 12.12 21.22 1.88
C ASP A 191 10.87 20.33 1.82
N VAL A 192 10.96 19.08 2.28
CA VAL A 192 9.81 18.19 2.43
C VAL A 192 8.80 18.78 3.42
N GLN A 193 9.27 19.29 4.57
CA GLN A 193 8.39 19.84 5.59
C GLN A 193 7.67 21.11 5.11
N LYS A 194 8.35 21.96 4.32
CA LYS A 194 7.78 23.15 3.68
C LYS A 194 6.80 22.79 2.57
N LYS A 195 7.12 21.79 1.74
CA LYS A 195 6.25 21.36 0.64
C LYS A 195 4.97 20.69 1.12
N PHE A 196 5.05 19.91 2.20
CA PHE A 196 3.91 19.15 2.75
C PHE A 196 3.58 19.57 4.19
N LEU A 197 3.07 20.80 4.35
CA LEU A 197 2.79 21.43 5.66
C LEU A 197 1.82 20.64 6.56
N CYS A 198 0.95 19.83 5.95
CA CYS A 198 -0.01 18.97 6.63
C CYS A 198 0.63 17.69 7.20
N CYS A 199 1.81 17.28 6.74
CA CYS A 199 2.52 16.14 7.31
C CYS A 199 3.11 16.50 8.67
N ILE A 200 2.91 15.62 9.66
CA ILE A 200 3.40 15.82 11.03
C ILE A 200 4.88 15.42 11.14
N GLN A 201 5.25 14.25 10.59
CA GLN A 201 6.62 13.73 10.61
C GLN A 201 6.96 13.03 9.28
N PRO A 202 7.05 13.77 8.17
CA PRO A 202 7.17 13.18 6.83
C PRO A 202 8.41 12.31 6.65
N ILE A 203 9.53 12.62 7.31
CA ILE A 203 10.77 11.84 7.22
C ILE A 203 10.65 10.48 7.91
N GLU A 204 10.05 10.44 9.11
CA GLU A 204 9.84 9.18 9.84
C GLU A 204 8.77 8.31 9.15
N ASP A 205 7.76 8.96 8.55
CA ASP A 205 6.78 8.25 7.74
C ASP A 205 7.43 7.66 6.47
N LEU A 206 8.32 8.42 5.79
CA LEU A 206 9.10 7.90 4.64
C LEU A 206 9.97 6.69 5.02
N LYS A 207 10.63 6.71 6.18
CA LYS A 207 11.38 5.55 6.68
C LYS A 207 10.49 4.34 6.89
N THR A 208 9.26 4.55 7.38
CA THR A 208 8.26 3.48 7.52
C THR A 208 7.88 2.90 6.15
N ALA A 209 7.71 3.75 5.14
CA ALA A 209 7.46 3.32 3.76
C ALA A 209 8.65 2.55 3.16
N PHE A 210 9.90 2.95 3.43
CA PHE A 210 11.08 2.21 3.02
C PHE A 210 11.16 0.84 3.67
N PHE A 211 10.87 0.76 4.97
CA PHE A 211 10.81 -0.51 5.68
C PHE A 211 9.71 -1.42 5.13
N PHE A 212 8.53 -0.87 4.86
CA PHE A 212 7.44 -1.61 4.20
C PHE A 212 7.83 -2.13 2.81
N TRP A 213 8.49 -1.32 1.99
CA TRP A 213 8.99 -1.75 0.69
C TRP A 213 9.92 -2.96 0.79
N GLN A 214 10.87 -2.94 1.74
CA GLN A 214 11.79 -4.06 1.92
C GLN A 214 11.05 -5.33 2.40
N ASP A 215 10.09 -5.21 3.32
CA ASP A 215 9.32 -6.36 3.77
C ASP A 215 8.43 -6.95 2.66
N LEU A 216 7.78 -6.10 1.85
CA LEU A 216 7.02 -6.58 0.70
C LEU A 216 7.93 -7.23 -0.34
N ARG A 217 9.11 -6.67 -0.59
CA ARG A 217 10.09 -7.25 -1.53
C ARG A 217 10.51 -8.65 -1.09
N ARG A 218 10.78 -8.85 0.21
CA ARG A 218 11.04 -10.18 0.79
C ARG A 218 9.88 -11.14 0.49
N CYS A 219 8.64 -10.71 0.71
CA CYS A 219 7.46 -11.53 0.44
C CYS A 219 7.35 -11.90 -1.05
N VAL A 220 7.54 -10.92 -1.95
CA VAL A 220 7.48 -11.14 -3.41
C VAL A 220 8.62 -12.05 -3.89
N GLU A 221 9.84 -11.89 -3.36
CA GLU A 221 10.97 -12.77 -3.67
C GLU A 221 10.68 -14.22 -3.25
N ALA A 222 10.09 -14.43 -2.08
CA ALA A 222 9.77 -15.77 -1.57
C ALA A 222 8.65 -16.47 -2.35
N ILE A 223 7.71 -15.71 -2.95
CA ILE A 223 6.60 -16.27 -3.75
C ILE A 223 6.86 -16.22 -5.26
N ALA A 224 7.97 -15.63 -5.71
CA ALA A 224 8.26 -15.41 -7.12
C ALA A 224 8.21 -16.69 -7.95
N GLU A 225 8.94 -17.72 -7.52
CA GLU A 225 8.94 -19.01 -8.21
C GLU A 225 7.66 -19.83 -7.93
N PRO A 226 7.22 -20.01 -6.66
CA PRO A 226 6.05 -20.83 -6.37
C PRO A 226 4.74 -20.33 -6.99
N LEU A 227 4.57 -19.01 -7.13
CA LEU A 227 3.30 -18.39 -7.58
C LEU A 227 3.43 -17.63 -8.90
N GLY A 228 4.56 -17.75 -9.60
CA GLY A 228 4.72 -17.12 -10.92
C GLY A 228 4.88 -15.60 -10.89
N ALA A 229 5.42 -15.02 -9.81
CA ALA A 229 5.62 -13.58 -9.64
C ALA A 229 7.05 -13.11 -10.02
N GLN A 230 7.75 -13.83 -10.91
CA GLN A 230 9.15 -13.54 -11.28
C GLN A 230 9.32 -12.17 -11.95
N GLU A 231 8.41 -11.79 -12.85
CA GLU A 231 8.46 -10.48 -13.53
C GLU A 231 8.32 -9.33 -12.53
N LEU A 232 7.34 -9.41 -11.63
CA LEU A 232 7.18 -8.42 -10.57
C LEU A 232 8.40 -8.38 -9.64
N CYS A 233 8.98 -9.55 -9.32
CA CYS A 233 10.18 -9.63 -8.52
C CYS A 233 11.36 -8.90 -9.18
N GLU A 234 11.52 -9.02 -10.51
CA GLU A 234 12.54 -8.31 -11.26
C GLU A 234 12.28 -6.79 -11.31
N ASP A 235 11.04 -6.38 -11.56
CA ASP A 235 10.64 -4.97 -11.50
C ASP A 235 10.94 -4.35 -10.12
N MET A 236 10.65 -5.07 -9.03
CA MET A 236 10.95 -4.61 -7.67
C MET A 236 12.45 -4.54 -7.39
N ARG A 237 13.27 -5.41 -7.96
CA ARG A 237 14.75 -5.31 -7.86
C ARG A 237 15.26 -4.06 -8.59
N ASN A 238 14.78 -3.81 -9.81
CA ASN A 238 15.13 -2.62 -10.58
C ASN A 238 14.69 -1.32 -9.89
N ALA A 239 13.49 -1.34 -9.31
CA ALA A 239 12.98 -0.25 -8.48
C ALA A 239 13.83 -0.02 -7.22
N SER A 240 14.30 -1.09 -6.58
CA SER A 240 15.17 -0.98 -5.40
C SER A 240 16.49 -0.29 -5.72
N GLN A 241 17.10 -0.55 -6.88
CA GLN A 241 18.32 0.16 -7.29
C GLN A 241 18.11 1.68 -7.39
N LEU A 242 16.96 2.12 -7.95
CA LEU A 242 16.60 3.54 -8.01
C LEU A 242 16.39 4.13 -6.61
N LEU A 243 15.67 3.41 -5.75
CA LEU A 243 15.40 3.82 -4.38
C LEU A 243 16.70 3.96 -3.57
N ASP A 244 17.57 2.96 -3.61
CA ASP A 244 18.81 2.90 -2.84
C ASP A 244 19.81 3.97 -3.30
N ALA A 245 19.91 4.22 -4.60
CA ALA A 245 20.72 5.31 -5.12
C ALA A 245 20.25 6.68 -4.59
N GLN A 246 18.93 6.90 -4.54
CA GLN A 246 18.37 8.15 -4.03
C GLN A 246 18.51 8.26 -2.51
N LYS A 247 18.32 7.17 -1.76
CA LYS A 247 18.56 7.10 -0.32
C LYS A 247 20.00 7.46 0.01
N ALA A 248 20.96 6.84 -0.67
CA ALA A 248 22.38 7.11 -0.48
C ALA A 248 22.72 8.58 -0.76
N ARG A 249 22.20 9.13 -1.86
CA ARG A 249 22.40 10.54 -2.23
C ARG A 249 21.87 11.51 -1.17
N LEU A 250 20.76 11.17 -0.51
CA LEU A 250 20.10 12.01 0.49
C LEU A 250 20.45 11.66 1.94
N GLY A 251 21.39 10.75 2.17
CA GLY A 251 21.84 10.38 3.52
C GLY A 251 20.83 9.58 4.33
N PHE A 252 19.95 8.82 3.68
CA PHE A 252 19.07 7.87 4.35
C PHE A 252 19.81 6.53 4.51
N ALA A 253 20.15 6.17 5.76
CA ALA A 253 20.52 4.81 6.13
C ALA A 253 19.27 3.91 6.11
#